data_AF-A0A085MHC8-F1
#
_entry.id   AF-A0A085MHC8-F1
#
_cell.length_a   1.000
_cell.length_b   1.000
_cell.length_c   1.000
_cell.angle_alpha   90.00
_cell.angle_beta   90.00
_cell.angle_gamma   90.00
#
_symmetry.space_group_name_H-M   'P 1'
#
loop_
_entity.id
_entity.type
_entity.pdbx_description
1 polymer ?
#
loop_
_entity_poly.entity_id
_entity_poly.type
_entity_poly.pdbx_seq_one_letter_code
_entity_poly.pdbx_strand_id
1 'polypeptide(L)' 'MIDCGPSRFAIWRALRSHSAKDIVDRMKAVLFERGAPEEVLADNDTAFRRQTFADMAARWGLRI' A
#
# COMPACT_ATOMS: atom_id res chain seq x y z
N MET A 1 6.65 17.01 -6.53
CA MET A 1 7.00 16.08 -7.63
C MET A 1 6.69 14.68 -7.14
N ILE A 2 5.97 13.86 -7.92
CA ILE A 2 5.62 12.48 -7.52
C ILE A 2 6.73 11.58 -8.07
N ASP A 3 7.40 10.84 -7.20
CA ASP A 3 8.35 9.82 -7.63
C ASP A 3 7.59 8.54 -7.96
N CYS A 4 7.16 8.40 -9.22
CA CYS A 4 6.42 7.25 -9.73
C CYS A 4 7.29 6.27 -10.53
N GLY A 5 8.61 6.25 -10.27
CA GLY A 5 9.55 5.35 -10.93
C GLY A 5 9.55 5.46 -12.47
N PRO A 6 10.14 4.48 -13.18
CA PRO A 6 10.32 4.55 -14.64
C PRO A 6 9.01 4.56 -15.44
N SER A 7 7.95 3.92 -14.91
CA SER A 7 6.65 3.85 -15.59
C SER A 7 5.88 5.17 -15.56
N ARG A 8 6.25 6.09 -14.64
CA ARG A 8 5.56 7.35 -14.35
C ARG A 8 4.07 7.16 -14.03
N PHE A 9 3.69 5.95 -13.65
CA PHE A 9 2.31 5.57 -13.38
C PHE A 9 1.98 5.83 -11.90
N ALA A 10 0.89 6.54 -11.64
CA ALA A 10 0.46 6.86 -10.28
C ALA A 10 -1.04 6.55 -10.11
N ILE A 11 -1.37 5.93 -8.99
CA ILE A 11 -2.75 5.69 -8.58
C ILE A 11 -3.04 6.52 -7.34
N TRP A 12 -4.04 7.40 -7.44
CA TRP A 12 -4.57 8.14 -6.30
C TRP A 12 -5.89 7.54 -5.86
N ARG A 13 -6.03 7.37 -4.55
CA ARG A 13 -7.22 6.80 -3.93
C ARG A 13 -7.51 7.62 -2.66
N ALA A 14 -8.68 8.24 -2.61
CA ALA A 14 -9.11 8.92 -1.39
C ALA A 14 -9.22 7.91 -0.23
N LEU A 15 -8.72 8.32 0.94
CA LEU A 15 -8.90 7.66 2.22
C LEU A 15 -10.01 8.40 3.00
N ARG A 16 -10.82 7.66 3.74
CA ARG A 16 -11.84 8.22 4.64
C ARG A 16 -11.22 8.68 5.96
N SER A 17 -10.15 8.02 6.38
CA SER A 17 -9.40 8.29 7.61
C SER A 17 -7.93 7.90 7.45
N HIS A 18 -7.06 8.50 8.25
CA HIS A 18 -5.65 8.11 8.32
C HIS A 18 -5.43 6.91 9.26
N SER A 19 -6.29 5.89 9.16
CA SER A 19 -6.18 4.68 9.98
C SER A 19 -5.51 3.56 9.19
N ALA A 20 -4.74 2.71 9.88
CA ALA A 20 -4.09 1.55 9.26
C ALA A 20 -5.10 0.62 8.57
N LYS A 21 -6.30 0.48 9.13
CA LYS A 21 -7.39 -0.30 8.52
C LYS A 21 -7.80 0.28 7.17
N ASP A 22 -8.07 1.58 7.09
CA ASP A 22 -8.54 2.22 5.87
C ASP A 22 -7.46 2.22 4.78
N ILE A 23 -6.19 2.43 5.16
CA ILE A 23 -5.04 2.30 4.27
C ILE A 23 -4.93 0.87 3.70
N VAL A 24 -4.98 -0.14 4.57
CA VAL A 24 -4.91 -1.56 4.16
C VAL A 24 -6.08 -1.94 3.25
N ASP A 25 -7.30 -1.52 3.57
CA ASP A 25 -8.48 -1.80 2.76
C ASP A 25 -8.34 -1.15 1.37
N ARG A 26 -7.80 0.07 1.30
CA ARG A 26 -7.56 0.77 0.03
C ARG A 26 -6.44 0.15 -0.79
N MET A 27 -5.35 -0.26 -0.15
CA MET A 27 -4.26 -0.96 -0.82
C MET A 27 -4.72 -2.29 -1.38
N LYS A 28 -5.44 -3.12 -0.59
CA LYS A 28 -6.00 -4.39 -1.08
C LYS A 28 -6.82 -4.20 -2.35
N ALA A 29 -7.67 -3.19 -2.40
CA ALA A 29 -8.46 -2.90 -3.61
C ALA A 29 -7.57 -2.64 -4.83
N VAL A 30 -6.50 -1.86 -4.68
CA VAL A 30 -5.53 -1.62 -5.75
C VAL A 30 -4.82 -2.91 -6.16
N LEU A 31 -4.39 -3.74 -5.20
CA LEU A 31 -3.74 -5.01 -5.50
C LEU A 31 -4.67 -6.01 -6.19
N PHE A 32 -5.96 -6.03 -5.85
CA PHE A 32 -6.96 -6.83 -6.56
C PHE A 32 -7.15 -6.36 -8.01
N GLU A 33 -7.14 -5.04 -8.26
CA GLU A 33 -7.30 -4.46 -9.60
C GLU A 33 -6.05 -4.64 -10.50
N ARG A 34 -4.85 -4.62 -9.90
CA ARG A 34 -3.58 -4.48 -10.64
C ARG A 34 -2.60 -5.63 -10.47
N GLY A 35 -2.85 -6.51 -9.50
CA GLY A 35 -1.86 -7.46 -8.99
C GLY A 35 -0.99 -6.85 -7.88
N ALA A 36 -0.39 -7.73 -7.09
CA ALA A 36 0.59 -7.37 -6.08
C ALA A 36 1.95 -7.04 -6.71
N PRO A 37 2.61 -5.93 -6.33
CA PRO A 37 4.01 -5.70 -6.68
C PRO A 37 4.94 -6.61 -5.85
N GLU A 38 6.21 -6.70 -6.24
CA GLU A 38 7.23 -7.44 -5.47
C GLU A 38 7.63 -6.73 -4.16
N GLU A 39 7.63 -5.39 -4.17
CA GLU A 39 8.03 -4.55 -3.04
C GLU A 39 7.10 -3.34 -2.90
N VAL A 40 6.89 -2.92 -1.66
CA VAL A 40 6.21 -1.66 -1.32
C VAL A 40 7.14 -0.81 -0.47
N LEU A 41 7.56 0.33 -1.03
CA LEU A 41 8.24 1.38 -0.27
C LEU A 41 7.18 2.31 0.33
N ALA A 42 7.16 2.39 1.66
CA ALA A 42 6.27 3.27 2.41
C ALA A 42 7.08 4.30 3.20
N ASP A 43 6.44 5.39 3.61
CA ASP A 43 7.05 6.31 4.56
C ASP A 43 7.12 5.70 5.98
N ASN A 44 7.66 6.47 6.92
CA ASN A 44 7.84 6.02 8.31
C ASN A 44 6.57 6.12 9.18
N ASP A 45 5.39 6.31 8.60
CA ASP A 45 4.15 6.43 9.37
C ASP A 45 3.86 5.17 10.19
N THR A 46 3.28 5.38 11.38
CA THR A 46 2.93 4.29 12.29
C THR A 46 1.91 3.32 11.70
N ALA A 47 1.09 3.73 10.73
CA ALA A 47 0.10 2.91 10.07
C ALA A 47 0.73 1.74 9.31
N PHE A 48 1.88 1.96 8.66
CA PHE A 48 2.63 0.94 7.91
C PHE A 48 3.39 -0.03 8.82
N ARG A 49 3.63 0.37 10.08
CA ARG A 49 4.28 -0.47 11.09
C ARG A 49 3.30 -1.31 11.92
N ARG A 50 1.99 -1.20 11.67
CA ARG A 50 0.96 -1.98 12.39
C ARG A 50 0.92 -3.43 11.89
N GLN A 51 0.58 -4.34 12.78
CA GLN A 51 0.39 -5.76 12.45
C GLN A 51 -0.59 -5.98 11.30
N THR A 52 -1.68 -5.21 11.24
CA THR A 52 -2.67 -5.31 10.15
C THR A 52 -2.08 -5.06 8.75
N PHE A 53 -1.04 -4.23 8.67
CA PHE A 53 -0.33 -3.98 7.42
C PHE A 53 0.62 -5.13 7.10
N ALA A 54 1.38 -5.61 8.09
CA ALA A 54 2.25 -6.77 7.96
C ALA A 54 1.47 -8.04 7.54
N ASP A 55 0.29 -8.28 8.11
CA ASP A 55 -0.58 -9.41 7.75
C ASP A 55 -1.05 -9.32 6.30
N MET A 56 -1.36 -8.11 5.83
CA MET A 56 -1.68 -7.87 4.42
C MET A 56 -0.45 -8.18 3.55
N ALA A 57 0.72 -7.61 3.86
CA ALA A 57 1.92 -7.83 3.06
C ALA A 57 2.30 -9.31 2.97
N ALA A 58 2.25 -10.04 4.09
CA ALA A 58 2.50 -11.48 4.12
C ALA A 58 1.51 -12.25 3.23
N ARG A 59 0.21 -11.92 3.31
CA ARG A 59 -0.82 -12.58 2.48
C ARG A 59 -0.62 -12.36 0.98
N TRP A 60 -0.09 -11.20 0.60
CA TRP A 60 0.12 -10.83 -0.81
C TRP A 60 1.56 -11.09 -1.29
N GLY A 61 2.44 -11.60 -0.43
CA GLY A 61 3.85 -11.87 -0.76
C GLY A 61 4.69 -10.60 -0.99
N LEU A 62 4.30 -9.48 -0.38
CA LEU A 62 4.99 -8.20 -0.54
C LEU A 62 6.23 -8.15 0.35
N ARG A 63 7.34 -7.64 -0.20
CA ARG A 63 8.46 -7.14 0.60
C ARG A 63 8.16 -5.70 1.05
N ILE A 64 8.28 -5.44 2.35
CA ILE A 64 8.17 -4.09 2.95
C ILE A 64 9.58 -3.60 3.27
#